data_AF-A0A950J548-F1
#
_entry.id   AF-A0A950J548-F1
#
_cell.length_a   1.000
_cell.length_b   1.000
_cell.length_c   1.000
_cell.angle_alpha   90.00
_cell.angle_beta   90.00
_cell.angle_gamma   90.00
#
_symmetry.space_group_name_H-M   'P 1'
#
loop_
_entity.id
_entity.type
_entity.pdbx_description
1 polymer ?
#
loop_
_entity_poly.entity_id
_entity_poly.type
_entity_poly.pdbx_seq_one_letter_code
_entity_poly.pdbx_strand_id
1 'polypeptide(L)'
;NYATLKAQQNYTIVDGYISKVFQAGVDMWSYRRYIDAANFSDPAFSCDLSMLNMGANDYQEATLPSGSAAQDAAIISGARDAALGFVYWLQTEVPRDDGSGNGYPNLKLRPDQFSTSDGTAPQPYIREGRRIKARYTIVQQDLDQAHRGGPRAKNYPDSCGIGFYGGLDIHGLAAVGMPQQFISIWPFQIPLGALIPVRVKNLLPACKNIGTTHITNGAYRLHPVEWNIGESAGLLARFAIENNVAPNDVASTPALLRSFQHLLLSVGVPLFWWTDITADNPQLFSAVQLLGINGIMSGNPDMSYTPNAILTDNERADIDSSVGHVLNWPATTMTRGQAALWLVNQLGL
;
A
#
# COMPACT_ATOMS: atom_id res chain seq x y z
N ASN A 1 8.20 -23.08 27.42
CA ASN A 1 7.17 -22.83 28.47
C ASN A 1 6.70 -21.39 28.34
N TYR A 2 5.57 -21.01 28.92
CA TYR A 2 5.02 -19.66 28.75
C TYR A 2 5.94 -18.53 29.27
N ALA A 3 6.72 -18.77 30.34
CA ALA A 3 7.67 -17.78 30.84
C ALA A 3 8.78 -17.44 29.82
N THR A 4 9.26 -18.43 29.07
CA THR A 4 10.21 -18.22 27.97
C THR A 4 9.59 -17.38 26.86
N LEU A 5 8.38 -17.73 26.40
CA LEU A 5 7.68 -16.97 25.36
C LEU A 5 7.44 -15.52 25.79
N LYS A 6 6.99 -15.32 27.03
CA LYS A 6 6.79 -13.97 27.58
C LYS A 6 8.08 -13.16 27.60
N ALA A 7 9.20 -13.75 28.02
CA ALA A 7 10.49 -13.07 28.05
C ALA A 7 10.99 -12.70 26.64
N GLN A 8 10.71 -13.53 25.64
CA GLN A 8 11.09 -13.28 24.24
C GLN A 8 10.20 -12.24 23.56
N GLN A 9 8.89 -12.30 23.79
CA GLN A 9 7.90 -11.50 23.08
C GLN A 9 7.64 -10.13 23.73
N ASN A 10 7.98 -9.96 25.02
CA ASN A 10 7.76 -8.71 25.76
C ASN A 10 6.33 -8.16 25.62
N TYR A 11 5.33 -9.01 25.89
CA TYR A 11 3.91 -8.69 25.67
C TYR A 11 3.49 -7.36 26.32
N THR A 12 2.87 -6.50 25.52
CA THR A 12 2.31 -5.20 25.90
C THR A 12 1.13 -4.86 24.98
N ILE A 13 0.21 -3.98 25.42
CA ILE A 13 -0.84 -3.46 24.52
C ILE A 13 -0.30 -2.29 23.67
N VAL A 14 0.80 -1.67 24.09
CA VAL A 14 1.28 -0.41 23.51
C VAL A 14 1.70 -0.60 22.05
N ASP A 15 0.81 -0.20 21.14
CA ASP A 15 1.02 -0.18 19.68
C ASP A 15 0.48 1.15 19.14
N GLY A 16 1.39 2.09 18.86
CA GLY A 16 1.04 3.45 18.46
C GLY A 16 0.15 4.17 19.49
N TYR A 17 -1.14 4.30 19.17
CA TYR A 17 -2.15 5.01 19.99
C TYR A 17 -2.95 4.10 20.92
N ILE A 18 -2.78 2.78 20.82
CA ILE A 18 -3.58 1.81 21.57
C ILE A 18 -2.87 1.48 22.88
N SER A 19 -3.56 1.68 24.01
CA SER A 19 -3.00 1.43 25.36
C SER A 19 -3.94 0.65 26.30
N LYS A 20 -5.12 0.29 25.80
CA LYS A 20 -6.24 -0.29 26.55
C LYS A 20 -6.90 -1.43 25.78
N VAL A 21 -7.58 -2.33 26.49
CA VAL A 21 -8.21 -3.50 25.86
C VAL A 21 -9.59 -3.17 25.30
N PHE A 22 -10.45 -2.48 26.06
CA PHE A 22 -11.87 -2.23 25.75
C PHE A 22 -12.32 -0.76 25.88
N GLN A 23 -11.39 0.20 25.79
CA GLN A 23 -11.72 1.63 25.88
C GLN A 23 -12.05 2.27 24.52
N ALA A 24 -13.34 2.54 24.27
CA ALA A 24 -13.84 3.11 23.02
C ALA A 24 -12.97 4.24 22.43
N GLY A 25 -12.65 4.09 21.14
CA GLY A 25 -11.98 5.09 20.31
C GLY A 25 -10.48 4.84 20.08
N VAL A 26 -9.77 4.19 21.02
CA VAL A 26 -8.32 3.90 20.92
C VAL A 26 -7.94 2.61 21.67
N ASP A 27 -8.73 1.55 21.50
CA ASP A 27 -8.51 0.25 22.14
C ASP A 27 -8.24 -0.89 21.16
N MET A 28 -7.60 -1.93 21.67
CA MET A 28 -7.24 -3.12 20.91
C MET A 28 -8.47 -3.85 20.38
N TRP A 29 -9.55 -3.94 21.18
CA TRP A 29 -10.73 -4.72 20.81
C TRP A 29 -11.49 -4.09 19.65
N SER A 30 -11.84 -2.81 19.74
CA SER A 30 -12.63 -2.10 18.73
C SER A 30 -11.84 -1.81 17.45
N TYR A 31 -10.52 -1.58 17.54
CA TYR A 31 -9.67 -1.24 16.39
C TYR A 31 -9.72 -2.26 15.24
N ARG A 32 -9.79 -3.55 15.55
CA ARG A 32 -9.87 -4.65 14.56
C ARG A 32 -11.17 -5.47 14.67
N ARG A 33 -12.20 -4.89 15.30
CA ARG A 33 -13.51 -5.54 15.45
C ARG A 33 -14.20 -5.61 14.08
N TYR A 34 -14.49 -6.82 13.63
CA TYR A 34 -15.19 -7.05 12.37
C TYR A 34 -16.65 -7.50 12.58
N ILE A 35 -17.00 -7.99 13.77
CA ILE A 35 -18.39 -8.13 14.22
C ILE A 35 -18.58 -7.28 15.48
N ASP A 36 -19.46 -6.30 15.39
CA ASP A 36 -20.07 -5.61 16.53
C ASP A 36 -21.49 -6.16 16.69
N ALA A 37 -21.72 -6.96 17.74
CA ALA A 37 -22.98 -7.67 17.90
C ALA A 37 -24.20 -6.73 17.98
N ALA A 38 -24.01 -5.48 18.42
CA ALA A 38 -25.08 -4.49 18.48
C ALA A 38 -25.65 -4.12 17.10
N ASN A 39 -24.90 -4.37 16.02
CA ASN A 39 -25.34 -4.12 14.66
C ASN A 39 -26.15 -5.28 14.05
N PHE A 40 -26.30 -6.41 14.76
CA PHE A 40 -26.93 -7.61 14.24
C PHE A 40 -28.09 -8.07 15.13
N SER A 41 -29.24 -8.37 14.52
CA SER A 41 -30.36 -9.06 15.16
C SER A 41 -30.34 -10.57 14.94
N ASP A 42 -29.43 -11.07 14.09
CA ASP A 42 -29.24 -12.49 13.81
C ASP A 42 -28.52 -13.17 14.98
N PRO A 43 -29.10 -14.23 15.59
CA PRO A 43 -28.47 -14.98 16.68
C PRO A 43 -27.09 -15.57 16.35
N ALA A 44 -26.73 -15.72 15.07
CA ALA A 44 -25.41 -16.15 14.64
C ALA A 44 -24.29 -15.15 15.04
N PHE A 45 -24.64 -13.87 15.27
CA PHE A 45 -23.71 -12.80 15.63
C PHE A 45 -23.95 -12.27 17.04
N SER A 46 -24.18 -13.17 18.00
CA SER A 46 -24.54 -12.81 19.39
C SER A 46 -23.40 -12.22 20.25
N CYS A 47 -22.20 -12.07 19.71
CA CYS A 47 -21.03 -11.57 20.43
C CYS A 47 -20.07 -10.85 19.49
N ASP A 48 -19.32 -9.89 20.06
CA ASP A 48 -18.30 -9.17 19.34
C ASP A 48 -17.15 -10.08 18.92
N LEU A 49 -16.64 -9.86 17.71
CA LEU A 49 -15.47 -10.55 17.19
C LEU A 49 -14.43 -9.56 16.70
N SER A 50 -13.21 -9.72 17.22
CA SER A 50 -12.05 -8.94 16.84
C SER A 50 -10.91 -9.85 16.40
N MET A 51 -10.16 -9.40 15.40
CA MET A 51 -8.97 -10.08 14.92
C MET A 51 -7.73 -9.40 15.49
N LEU A 52 -6.94 -10.12 16.29
CA LEU A 52 -5.78 -9.54 16.95
C LEU A 52 -4.55 -9.53 16.02
N ASN A 53 -4.08 -8.34 15.70
CA ASN A 53 -2.83 -8.08 15.00
C ASN A 53 -2.22 -6.80 15.60
N MET A 54 -1.21 -6.97 16.44
CA MET A 54 -0.58 -5.95 17.27
C MET A 54 0.94 -6.15 17.25
N GLY A 55 1.72 -5.10 17.40
CA GLY A 55 3.19 -5.24 17.48
C GLY A 55 3.68 -6.27 18.51
N ALA A 56 2.95 -6.46 19.62
CA ALA A 56 3.29 -7.40 20.68
C ALA A 56 2.99 -8.89 20.38
N ASN A 57 2.25 -9.20 19.31
CA ASN A 57 2.10 -10.58 18.83
C ASN A 57 2.82 -10.85 17.50
N ASP A 58 3.73 -9.96 17.10
CA ASP A 58 4.63 -10.16 15.97
C ASP A 58 5.75 -11.15 16.31
N TYR A 59 5.89 -12.19 15.49
CA TYR A 59 7.00 -13.12 15.61
C TYR A 59 8.24 -12.60 14.85
N GLN A 60 9.32 -12.29 15.59
CA GLN A 60 10.53 -11.67 15.05
C GLN A 60 11.79 -12.55 15.07
N GLU A 61 11.71 -13.77 15.60
CA GLU A 61 12.91 -14.60 15.82
C GLU A 61 13.48 -15.22 14.53
N ALA A 62 12.69 -15.33 13.47
CA ALA A 62 13.10 -15.95 12.22
C ALA A 62 12.37 -15.36 11.00
N THR A 63 12.88 -15.68 9.80
CA THR A 63 12.35 -15.17 8.52
C THR A 63 11.97 -16.32 7.59
N LEU A 64 10.98 -16.08 6.73
CA LEU A 64 10.50 -17.05 5.75
C LEU A 64 10.75 -16.58 4.30
N PRO A 65 10.93 -17.54 3.37
CA PRO A 65 11.17 -18.95 3.63
C PRO A 65 12.66 -19.18 3.93
N SER A 66 13.00 -20.14 4.78
CA SER A 66 14.36 -20.49 5.18
C SER A 66 15.14 -21.28 4.11
N GLY A 67 14.41 -21.90 3.17
CA GLY A 67 14.97 -22.85 2.20
C GLY A 67 14.82 -24.31 2.61
N SER A 68 14.23 -24.59 3.79
CA SER A 68 13.88 -25.94 4.25
C SER A 68 12.43 -25.97 4.70
N ALA A 69 11.62 -26.85 4.11
CA ALA A 69 10.21 -26.99 4.49
C ALA A 69 10.04 -27.36 5.97
N ALA A 70 10.94 -28.17 6.52
CA ALA A 70 10.92 -28.54 7.93
C ALA A 70 11.20 -27.35 8.85
N GLN A 71 12.16 -26.49 8.47
CA GLN A 71 12.47 -25.29 9.23
C GLN A 71 11.36 -24.23 9.09
N ASP A 72 10.77 -24.09 7.90
CA ASP A 72 9.63 -23.20 7.68
C ASP A 72 8.42 -23.61 8.53
N ALA A 73 8.14 -24.91 8.62
CA ALA A 73 7.09 -25.43 9.50
C ALA A 73 7.39 -25.13 10.98
N ALA A 74 8.64 -25.25 11.43
CA ALA A 74 9.03 -24.91 12.79
C ALA A 74 8.88 -23.41 13.08
N ILE A 75 9.25 -22.54 12.13
CA ILE A 75 9.08 -21.08 12.24
C ILE A 75 7.59 -20.73 12.33
N ILE A 76 6.75 -21.32 11.49
CA ILE A 76 5.29 -21.11 11.51
C ILE A 76 4.70 -21.59 12.86
N SER A 77 5.17 -22.72 13.38
CA SER A 77 4.76 -23.20 14.71
C SER A 77 5.18 -22.23 15.82
N GLY A 78 6.40 -21.70 15.79
CA GLY A 78 6.86 -20.71 16.76
C GLY A 78 6.05 -19.41 16.71
N ALA A 79 5.72 -18.93 15.51
CA ALA A 79 4.85 -17.77 15.33
C ALA A 79 3.42 -18.03 15.87
N ARG A 80 2.90 -19.24 15.70
CA ARG A 80 1.62 -19.65 16.29
C ARG A 80 1.69 -19.68 17.82
N ASP A 81 2.75 -20.23 18.39
CA ASP A 81 2.95 -20.27 19.85
C ASP A 81 3.05 -18.86 20.45
N ALA A 82 3.69 -17.92 19.75
CA ALA A 82 3.72 -16.51 20.14
C ALA A 82 2.31 -15.89 20.16
N ALA A 83 1.50 -16.13 19.12
CA ALA A 83 0.13 -15.63 19.07
C ALA A 83 -0.76 -16.22 20.19
N LEU A 84 -0.67 -17.53 20.44
CA LEU A 84 -1.40 -18.19 21.53
C LEU A 84 -0.90 -17.72 22.91
N GLY A 85 0.41 -17.52 23.06
CA GLY A 85 1.00 -16.96 24.26
C GLY A 85 0.49 -15.54 24.56
N PHE A 86 0.35 -14.70 23.54
CA PHE A 86 -0.23 -13.36 23.69
C PHE A 86 -1.69 -13.41 24.17
N VAL A 87 -2.49 -14.33 23.63
CA VAL A 87 -3.89 -14.52 24.08
C VAL A 87 -3.95 -15.02 25.53
N TYR A 88 -3.08 -15.96 25.91
CA TYR A 88 -3.00 -16.41 27.29
C TYR A 88 -2.60 -15.26 28.24
N TRP A 89 -1.67 -14.41 27.83
CA TRP A 89 -1.31 -13.18 28.56
C TRP A 89 -2.51 -12.23 28.71
N LEU A 90 -3.28 -12.01 27.65
CA LEU A 90 -4.52 -11.22 27.71
C LEU A 90 -5.55 -11.80 28.68
N GLN A 91 -5.64 -13.13 28.78
CA GLN A 91 -6.58 -13.79 29.67
C GLN A 91 -6.17 -13.73 31.14
N THR A 92 -4.87 -13.64 31.44
CA THR A 92 -4.36 -13.91 32.79
C THR A 92 -3.58 -12.76 33.43
N GLU A 93 -2.90 -11.92 32.65
CA GLU A 93 -1.86 -11.04 33.16
C GLU A 93 -1.96 -9.58 32.70
N VAL A 94 -2.61 -9.31 31.56
CA VAL A 94 -2.78 -7.93 31.09
C VAL A 94 -3.50 -7.08 32.16
N PRO A 95 -3.01 -5.88 32.50
CA PRO A 95 -3.72 -5.01 33.44
C PRO A 95 -5.12 -4.69 32.92
N ARG A 96 -6.13 -4.78 33.78
CA ARG A 96 -7.50 -4.41 33.41
C ARG A 96 -7.61 -2.90 33.27
N ASP A 97 -8.41 -2.48 32.30
CA ASP A 97 -8.64 -1.07 31.99
C ASP A 97 -9.20 -0.30 33.20
N ASP A 98 -10.00 -0.96 34.04
CA ASP A 98 -10.65 -0.43 35.26
C ASP A 98 -9.75 -0.47 36.52
N GLY A 99 -8.54 -1.03 36.41
CA GLY A 99 -7.61 -1.17 37.53
C GLY A 99 -7.99 -2.25 38.56
N SER A 100 -9.01 -3.07 38.32
CA SER A 100 -9.49 -4.09 39.27
C SER A 100 -8.59 -5.32 39.41
N GLY A 101 -7.50 -5.39 38.64
CA GLY A 101 -6.55 -6.50 38.65
C GLY A 101 -6.04 -6.78 37.24
N ASN A 102 -5.79 -8.06 36.96
CA ASN A 102 -5.18 -8.52 35.71
C ASN A 102 -6.07 -9.57 35.01
N GLY A 103 -5.95 -9.64 33.69
CA GLY A 103 -6.52 -10.68 32.85
C GLY A 103 -8.01 -10.52 32.51
N TYR A 104 -8.35 -10.87 31.28
CA TYR A 104 -9.71 -11.00 30.77
C TYR A 104 -10.02 -12.48 30.48
N PRO A 105 -10.35 -13.30 31.48
CA PRO A 105 -10.49 -14.75 31.33
C PRO A 105 -11.65 -15.18 30.40
N ASN A 106 -12.59 -14.27 30.13
CA ASN A 106 -13.72 -14.50 29.25
C ASN A 106 -13.39 -14.30 27.75
N LEU A 107 -12.18 -13.85 27.42
CA LEU A 107 -11.71 -13.83 26.03
C LEU A 107 -11.65 -15.26 25.51
N LYS A 108 -12.26 -15.50 24.35
CA LYS A 108 -12.39 -16.83 23.76
C LYS A 108 -11.86 -16.84 22.33
N LEU A 109 -10.94 -17.74 22.05
CA LEU A 109 -10.52 -18.05 20.68
C LEU A 109 -11.67 -18.69 19.91
N ARG A 110 -11.77 -18.38 18.61
CA ARG A 110 -12.87 -18.83 17.74
C ARG A 110 -12.36 -19.76 16.62
N PRO A 111 -12.15 -21.06 16.91
CA PRO A 111 -11.82 -22.09 15.92
C PRO A 111 -12.66 -22.05 14.65
N ASP A 112 -13.95 -21.78 14.80
CA ASP A 112 -14.93 -21.75 13.72
C ASP A 112 -14.69 -20.63 12.70
N GLN A 113 -14.02 -19.54 13.08
CA GLN A 113 -13.77 -18.41 12.17
C GLN A 113 -12.64 -18.69 11.18
N PHE A 114 -11.64 -19.49 11.58
CA PHE A 114 -10.50 -19.83 10.73
C PHE A 114 -10.47 -21.29 10.29
N SER A 115 -11.41 -22.12 10.75
CA SER A 115 -11.39 -23.57 10.56
C SER A 115 -10.09 -24.22 11.07
N THR A 116 -9.54 -23.68 12.16
CA THR A 116 -8.34 -24.20 12.85
C THR A 116 -8.73 -24.64 14.26
N SER A 117 -8.16 -25.74 14.77
CA SER A 117 -8.54 -26.27 16.08
C SER A 117 -8.22 -25.33 17.26
N ASP A 118 -7.28 -24.42 17.08
CA ASP A 118 -6.77 -23.49 18.09
C ASP A 118 -7.26 -22.04 17.88
N GLY A 119 -8.06 -21.76 16.84
CA GLY A 119 -8.58 -20.42 16.55
C GLY A 119 -7.53 -19.44 16.02
N THR A 120 -6.32 -19.90 15.66
CA THR A 120 -5.33 -19.07 14.97
C THR A 120 -5.57 -19.02 13.47
N ALA A 121 -5.05 -18.00 12.78
CA ALA A 121 -5.10 -17.95 11.32
C ALA A 121 -4.32 -19.15 10.71
N PRO A 122 -4.77 -19.71 9.57
CA PRO A 122 -4.14 -20.89 8.97
C PRO A 122 -2.72 -20.63 8.46
N GLN A 123 -2.37 -19.36 8.23
CA GLN A 123 -1.04 -18.90 7.82
C GLN A 123 -0.70 -17.58 8.54
N PRO A 124 0.58 -17.34 8.85
CA PRO A 124 1.01 -16.06 9.39
C PRO A 124 0.89 -14.95 8.34
N TYR A 125 0.58 -13.74 8.80
CA TYR A 125 0.73 -12.55 7.97
C TYR A 125 2.21 -12.19 7.84
N ILE A 126 2.74 -12.29 6.62
CA ILE A 126 4.14 -11.96 6.34
C ILE A 126 4.25 -10.49 5.94
N ARG A 127 4.84 -9.67 6.82
CA ARG A 127 4.96 -8.21 6.61
C ARG A 127 6.01 -7.84 5.56
N GLU A 128 7.12 -8.59 5.50
CA GLU A 128 8.19 -8.40 4.53
C GLU A 128 8.57 -9.71 3.87
N GLY A 129 8.81 -9.66 2.56
CA GLY A 129 9.25 -10.80 1.77
C GLY A 129 10.56 -10.54 1.06
N ARG A 130 11.04 -11.55 0.33
CA ARG A 130 12.13 -11.37 -0.61
C ARG A 130 11.72 -10.43 -1.73
N ARG A 131 12.58 -9.48 -2.03
CA ARG A 131 12.40 -8.50 -3.10
C ARG A 131 13.31 -8.80 -4.26
N ILE A 132 12.84 -8.51 -5.47
CA ILE A 132 13.70 -8.54 -6.65
C ILE A 132 14.76 -7.44 -6.57
N LYS A 133 15.88 -7.62 -7.28
CA LYS A 133 16.70 -6.48 -7.70
C LYS A 133 16.05 -5.90 -8.94
N ALA A 134 15.30 -4.81 -8.76
CA ALA A 134 14.55 -4.14 -9.81
C ALA A 134 15.41 -3.12 -10.57
N ARG A 135 14.94 -2.68 -11.74
CA ARG A 135 15.58 -1.57 -12.50
C ARG A 135 15.50 -0.25 -11.74
N TYR A 136 14.46 -0.07 -10.93
CA TYR A 136 14.32 1.05 -10.02
C TYR A 136 14.01 0.56 -8.61
N THR A 137 14.75 1.06 -7.62
CA THR A 137 14.46 0.83 -6.20
C THR A 137 13.90 2.11 -5.62
N ILE A 138 12.67 2.07 -5.13
CA ILE A 138 12.01 3.23 -4.52
C ILE A 138 12.66 3.52 -3.17
N VAL A 139 13.10 4.76 -2.96
CA VAL A 139 13.79 5.21 -1.74
C VAL A 139 12.95 6.23 -0.96
N GLN A 140 13.29 6.49 0.30
CA GLN A 140 12.50 7.35 1.18
C GLN A 140 12.26 8.76 0.59
N GLN A 141 13.30 9.32 -0.03
CA GLN A 141 13.29 10.66 -0.64
C GLN A 141 12.29 10.80 -1.79
N ASP A 142 11.83 9.67 -2.33
CA ASP A 142 10.79 9.68 -3.35
C ASP A 142 9.42 10.02 -2.75
N LEU A 143 9.23 9.92 -1.44
CA LEU A 143 7.91 9.90 -0.78
C LEU A 143 7.79 10.94 0.34
N ASP A 144 8.84 11.09 1.15
CA ASP A 144 8.75 11.79 2.43
C ASP A 144 8.70 13.30 2.27
N GLN A 145 7.87 13.94 3.09
CA GLN A 145 7.57 15.37 2.91
C GLN A 145 8.81 16.26 3.09
N ALA A 146 9.79 15.81 3.87
CA ALA A 146 11.04 16.54 4.12
C ALA A 146 11.92 16.74 2.87
N HIS A 147 11.81 15.85 1.87
CA HIS A 147 12.60 15.94 0.63
C HIS A 147 11.79 16.42 -0.57
N ARG A 148 10.51 16.76 -0.38
CA ARG A 148 9.60 17.19 -1.44
C ARG A 148 9.21 18.65 -1.25
N GLY A 149 9.45 19.49 -2.26
CA GLY A 149 9.14 20.92 -2.24
C GLY A 149 7.68 21.29 -2.51
N GLY A 150 6.75 20.32 -2.47
CA GLY A 150 5.34 20.51 -2.82
C GLY A 150 4.48 19.36 -2.31
N PRO A 151 3.16 19.36 -2.61
CA PRO A 151 2.19 18.45 -1.99
C PRO A 151 2.22 17.02 -2.55
N ARG A 152 3.32 16.60 -3.18
CA ARG A 152 3.39 15.36 -3.98
C ARG A 152 4.71 14.63 -3.80
N ALA A 153 4.62 13.30 -3.85
CA ALA A 153 5.76 12.41 -3.99
C ALA A 153 6.45 12.62 -5.35
N LYS A 154 7.52 11.86 -5.61
CA LYS A 154 8.20 11.83 -6.90
C LYS A 154 7.23 11.47 -8.01
N ASN A 155 7.24 12.28 -9.06
CA ASN A 155 6.54 11.94 -10.28
C ASN A 155 7.30 10.85 -11.04
N TYR A 156 6.58 9.82 -11.46
CA TYR A 156 7.10 8.71 -12.25
C TYR A 156 6.41 8.67 -13.61
N PRO A 157 7.08 9.10 -14.70
CA PRO A 157 6.52 9.01 -16.06
C PRO A 157 6.18 7.57 -16.49
N ASP A 158 6.86 6.59 -15.91
CA ASP A 158 6.61 5.15 -16.08
C ASP A 158 5.64 4.58 -15.04
N SER A 159 4.84 5.41 -14.38
CA SER A 159 3.85 4.93 -13.41
C SER A 159 2.92 3.88 -14.02
N CYS A 160 2.69 2.82 -13.25
CA CYS A 160 1.71 1.79 -13.51
C CYS A 160 0.66 1.69 -12.40
N GLY A 161 0.54 2.69 -11.53
CA GLY A 161 -0.39 2.64 -10.39
C GLY A 161 -0.14 3.73 -9.36
N ILE A 162 -0.96 3.77 -8.31
CA ILE A 162 -0.81 4.73 -7.19
C ILE A 162 -1.00 4.05 -5.83
N GLY A 163 -0.61 4.75 -4.77
CA GLY A 163 -0.81 4.30 -3.39
C GLY A 163 -0.74 5.45 -2.39
N PHE A 164 -1.36 5.23 -1.23
CA PHE A 164 -1.25 6.10 -0.08
C PHE A 164 -1.53 5.34 1.22
N TYR A 165 -0.71 5.60 2.25
CA TYR A 165 -0.87 5.01 3.58
C TYR A 165 -0.74 6.03 4.72
N GLY A 166 -0.68 7.33 4.42
CA GLY A 166 -0.48 8.37 5.44
C GLY A 166 0.95 8.46 6.01
N GLY A 167 1.73 7.38 5.96
CA GLY A 167 3.14 7.39 6.35
C GLY A 167 3.91 6.14 5.97
N LEU A 168 5.24 6.20 6.17
CA LEU A 168 6.13 5.04 6.19
C LEU A 168 6.03 4.41 7.58
N ASP A 169 5.27 3.33 7.69
CA ASP A 169 5.17 2.52 8.91
C ASP A 169 6.30 1.50 8.97
N ILE A 170 7.42 1.98 9.49
CA ILE A 170 8.67 1.24 9.61
C ILE A 170 8.61 0.48 10.93
N HIS A 171 8.53 -0.84 10.85
CA HIS A 171 8.58 -1.68 12.04
C HIS A 171 10.02 -1.91 12.46
N GLY A 172 10.22 -1.91 13.77
CA GLY A 172 11.54 -2.15 14.33
C GLY A 172 12.11 -3.51 13.91
N LEU A 173 13.41 -3.54 13.65
CA LEU A 173 14.17 -4.76 13.40
C LEU A 173 15.27 -4.86 14.46
N ALA A 174 14.99 -5.65 15.50
CA ALA A 174 15.89 -5.85 16.63
C ALA A 174 17.29 -6.32 16.19
N ALA A 175 17.36 -7.17 15.15
CA ALA A 175 18.61 -7.73 14.62
C ALA A 175 19.59 -6.68 14.09
N VAL A 176 19.11 -5.49 13.71
CA VAL A 176 19.94 -4.39 13.16
C VAL A 176 19.79 -3.08 13.94
N GLY A 177 19.11 -3.09 15.08
CA GLY A 177 18.93 -1.90 15.93
C GLY A 177 18.08 -0.79 15.29
N MET A 178 17.19 -1.12 14.36
CA MET A 178 16.27 -0.15 13.74
C MET A 178 15.03 0.03 14.63
N PRO A 179 14.73 1.24 15.12
CA PRO A 179 13.52 1.49 15.90
C PRO A 179 12.27 1.57 15.02
N GLN A 180 11.10 1.34 15.63
CA GLN A 180 9.80 1.65 15.02
C GLN A 180 9.73 3.15 14.69
N GLN A 181 9.31 3.51 13.48
CA GLN A 181 9.11 4.89 13.08
C GLN A 181 7.88 5.03 12.18
N PHE A 182 7.22 6.18 12.28
CA PHE A 182 6.18 6.59 11.35
C PHE A 182 6.56 7.95 10.74
N ILE A 183 6.87 7.95 9.43
CA ILE A 183 7.30 9.16 8.72
C ILE A 183 6.19 9.60 7.77
N SER A 184 5.71 10.83 7.89
CA SER A 184 4.69 11.38 7.00
C SER A 184 5.17 11.39 5.54
N ILE A 185 4.30 10.95 4.63
CA ILE A 185 4.55 10.91 3.19
C ILE A 185 3.46 11.62 2.41
N TRP A 186 3.75 11.91 1.15
CA TRP A 186 2.74 12.25 0.18
C TRP A 186 2.15 10.99 -0.48
N PRO A 187 0.91 11.07 -1.02
CA PRO A 187 0.43 10.06 -1.96
C PRO A 187 1.42 9.89 -3.12
N PHE A 188 1.56 8.65 -3.59
CA PHE A 188 2.65 8.24 -4.47
C PHE A 188 2.19 7.38 -5.63
N GLN A 189 3.08 7.19 -6.59
CA GLN A 189 2.89 6.35 -7.77
C GLN A 189 3.75 5.09 -7.68
N ILE A 190 3.34 4.03 -8.37
CA ILE A 190 4.10 2.79 -8.49
C ILE A 190 4.86 2.85 -9.81
N PRO A 191 6.19 3.06 -9.84
CA PRO A 191 6.96 3.05 -11.08
C PRO A 191 7.05 1.63 -11.65
N LEU A 192 6.80 1.49 -12.95
CA LEU A 192 6.95 0.21 -13.66
C LEU A 192 8.36 -0.35 -13.48
N GLY A 193 9.40 0.50 -13.43
CA GLY A 193 10.77 0.10 -13.16
C GLY A 193 10.97 -0.69 -11.86
N ALA A 194 10.11 -0.51 -10.85
CA ALA A 194 10.13 -1.29 -9.61
C ALA A 194 9.54 -2.71 -9.77
N LEU A 195 8.76 -2.94 -10.83
CA LEU A 195 8.21 -4.25 -11.18
C LEU A 195 9.14 -5.01 -12.14
N ILE A 196 10.14 -4.37 -12.76
CA ILE A 196 11.03 -5.04 -13.73
C ILE A 196 12.32 -5.55 -13.07
N PRO A 197 12.59 -6.87 -13.05
CA PRO A 197 13.85 -7.40 -12.56
C PRO A 197 15.02 -7.11 -13.49
N VAL A 198 16.22 -6.88 -12.92
CA VAL A 198 17.45 -6.67 -13.71
C VAL A 198 17.91 -7.95 -14.42
N ARG A 199 17.81 -9.10 -13.75
CA ARG A 199 18.44 -10.36 -14.19
C ARG A 199 17.51 -11.29 -14.96
N VAL A 200 16.25 -11.41 -14.54
CA VAL A 200 15.29 -12.38 -15.10
C VAL A 200 14.25 -11.65 -15.93
N LYS A 201 13.87 -12.23 -17.08
CA LYS A 201 13.00 -11.58 -18.08
C LYS A 201 11.57 -12.12 -18.11
N ASN A 202 11.30 -13.22 -17.42
CA ASN A 202 10.03 -13.95 -17.43
C ASN A 202 9.43 -14.14 -16.03
N LEU A 203 9.73 -13.22 -15.11
CA LEU A 203 9.20 -13.20 -13.75
C LEU A 203 8.80 -11.77 -13.41
N LEU A 204 7.59 -11.58 -12.87
CA LEU A 204 7.13 -10.30 -12.36
C LEU A 204 6.80 -10.42 -10.87
N PRO A 205 7.26 -9.49 -10.03
CA PRO A 205 6.73 -9.32 -8.69
C PRO A 205 5.28 -8.81 -8.78
N ALA A 206 4.43 -9.23 -7.84
CA ALA A 206 2.99 -8.94 -7.87
C ALA A 206 2.45 -8.52 -6.48
N CYS A 207 3.34 -8.21 -5.53
CA CYS A 207 2.99 -7.71 -4.20
C CYS A 207 4.20 -7.01 -3.55
N LYS A 208 4.47 -7.28 -2.27
CA LYS A 208 5.60 -6.80 -1.43
C LYS A 208 7.00 -7.04 -2.01
N ASN A 209 7.12 -7.83 -3.07
CA ASN A 209 8.39 -8.30 -3.64
C ASN A 209 8.97 -7.40 -4.75
N ILE A 210 8.38 -6.22 -4.99
CA ILE A 210 8.88 -5.19 -5.91
C ILE A 210 10.18 -4.52 -5.42
N GLY A 211 10.76 -3.66 -6.26
CA GLY A 211 11.93 -2.83 -5.94
C GLY A 211 11.65 -1.74 -4.91
N THR A 212 11.68 -2.10 -3.63
CA THR A 212 11.59 -1.17 -2.50
C THR A 212 12.75 -1.37 -1.52
N THR A 213 13.05 -0.34 -0.75
CA THR A 213 13.87 -0.46 0.46
C THR A 213 13.04 -1.00 1.61
N HIS A 214 13.67 -1.46 2.69
CA HIS A 214 12.96 -1.78 3.95
C HIS A 214 12.08 -0.61 4.40
N ILE A 215 12.60 0.61 4.31
CA ILE A 215 11.92 1.85 4.69
C ILE A 215 10.66 2.07 3.83
N THR A 216 10.81 2.11 2.50
CA THR A 216 9.71 2.40 1.59
C THR A 216 8.70 1.27 1.50
N ASN A 217 9.12 0.03 1.76
CA ASN A 217 8.19 -1.08 1.90
C ASN A 217 7.14 -0.82 2.99
N GLY A 218 7.44 -0.01 4.02
CA GLY A 218 6.49 0.43 5.04
C GLY A 218 5.21 1.09 4.50
N ALA A 219 5.24 1.66 3.29
CA ALA A 219 4.05 2.19 2.61
C ALA A 219 3.55 1.32 1.46
N TYR A 220 4.46 0.65 0.72
CA TYR A 220 4.09 -0.13 -0.46
C TYR A 220 3.51 -1.52 -0.14
N ARG A 221 3.72 -2.04 1.09
CA ARG A 221 3.19 -3.33 1.57
C ARG A 221 1.73 -3.28 2.07
N LEU A 222 1.02 -2.20 1.80
CA LEU A 222 -0.36 -2.07 2.26
C LEU A 222 -1.29 -2.70 1.26
N HIS A 223 -2.29 -3.44 1.73
CA HIS A 223 -3.16 -4.25 0.88
C HIS A 223 -3.72 -3.51 -0.35
N PRO A 224 -4.21 -2.26 -0.27
CA PRO A 224 -4.65 -1.54 -1.46
C PRO A 224 -3.54 -1.31 -2.50
N VAL A 225 -2.32 -1.04 -2.04
CA VAL A 225 -1.15 -0.84 -2.90
C VAL A 225 -0.68 -2.19 -3.47
N GLU A 226 -0.67 -3.25 -2.67
CA GLU A 226 -0.35 -4.60 -3.13
C GLU A 226 -1.32 -5.11 -4.20
N TRP A 227 -2.62 -4.83 -4.04
CA TRP A 227 -3.63 -5.17 -5.05
C TRP A 227 -3.36 -4.45 -6.36
N ASN A 228 -3.07 -3.15 -6.31
CA ASN A 228 -2.69 -2.39 -7.51
C ASN A 228 -1.42 -2.96 -8.16
N ILE A 229 -0.37 -3.25 -7.38
CA ILE A 229 0.85 -3.89 -7.89
C ILE A 229 0.52 -5.22 -8.60
N GLY A 230 -0.32 -6.06 -7.98
CA GLY A 230 -0.73 -7.36 -8.54
C GLY A 230 -1.53 -7.21 -9.82
N GLU A 231 -2.47 -6.27 -9.86
CA GLU A 231 -3.28 -5.94 -11.03
C GLU A 231 -2.39 -5.47 -12.19
N SER A 232 -1.51 -4.50 -11.93
CA SER A 232 -0.58 -3.97 -12.93
C SER A 232 0.43 -5.01 -13.42
N ALA A 233 0.93 -5.88 -12.54
CA ALA A 233 1.79 -6.99 -12.93
C ALA A 233 1.06 -8.02 -13.82
N GLY A 234 -0.20 -8.33 -13.50
CA GLY A 234 -1.04 -9.22 -14.31
C GLY A 234 -1.34 -8.65 -15.70
N LEU A 235 -1.70 -7.36 -15.76
CA LEU A 235 -1.92 -6.65 -17.02
C LEU A 235 -0.64 -6.53 -17.86
N LEU A 236 0.51 -6.32 -17.22
CA LEU A 236 1.80 -6.29 -17.89
C LEU A 236 2.15 -7.65 -18.50
N ALA A 237 1.91 -8.74 -17.76
CA ALA A 237 2.14 -10.10 -18.26
C ALA A 237 1.25 -10.38 -19.48
N ARG A 238 -0.04 -10.02 -19.41
CA ARG A 238 -0.97 -10.12 -20.54
C ARG A 238 -0.48 -9.31 -21.75
N PHE A 239 -0.18 -8.03 -21.54
CA PHE A 239 0.27 -7.12 -22.60
C PHE A 239 1.53 -7.65 -23.29
N ALA A 240 2.50 -8.15 -22.51
CA ALA A 240 3.72 -8.74 -23.01
C ALA A 240 3.45 -9.96 -23.91
N ILE A 241 2.55 -10.85 -23.49
CA ILE A 241 2.16 -12.03 -24.28
C ILE A 241 1.46 -11.63 -25.58
N GLU A 242 0.46 -10.74 -25.51
CA GLU A 242 -0.35 -10.33 -26.67
C GLU A 242 0.48 -9.59 -27.74
N ASN A 243 1.52 -8.86 -27.33
CA ASN A 243 2.37 -8.09 -28.23
C ASN A 243 3.69 -8.80 -28.57
N ASN A 244 3.92 -10.02 -28.05
CA ASN A 244 5.16 -10.78 -28.23
C ASN A 244 6.43 -9.97 -27.85
N VAL A 245 6.37 -9.28 -26.70
CA VAL A 245 7.48 -8.50 -26.13
C VAL A 245 7.80 -8.96 -24.72
N ALA A 246 9.01 -8.71 -24.22
CA ALA A 246 9.32 -8.96 -22.81
C ALA A 246 8.81 -7.79 -21.94
N PRO A 247 8.46 -8.01 -20.66
CA PRO A 247 8.11 -6.92 -19.74
C PRO A 247 9.19 -5.82 -19.65
N ASN A 248 10.47 -6.20 -19.80
CA ASN A 248 11.57 -5.25 -19.84
C ASN A 248 11.51 -4.31 -21.05
N ASP A 249 11.02 -4.79 -22.19
CA ASP A 249 10.92 -4.00 -23.42
C ASP A 249 9.82 -2.94 -23.26
N VAL A 250 8.71 -3.29 -22.61
CA VAL A 250 7.64 -2.34 -22.25
C VAL A 250 8.20 -1.16 -21.44
N ALA A 251 9.02 -1.44 -20.42
CA ALA A 251 9.63 -0.39 -19.59
C ALA A 251 10.76 0.39 -20.30
N SER A 252 11.30 -0.12 -21.40
CA SER A 252 12.43 0.51 -22.12
C SER A 252 12.03 1.22 -23.40
N THR A 253 10.83 0.97 -23.93
CA THR A 253 10.37 1.54 -25.19
C THR A 253 9.20 2.48 -24.93
N PRO A 254 9.34 3.81 -25.15
CA PRO A 254 8.31 4.80 -24.84
C PRO A 254 6.94 4.48 -25.46
N ALA A 255 6.91 4.00 -26.71
CA ALA A 255 5.66 3.61 -27.37
C ALA A 255 4.97 2.43 -26.67
N LEU A 256 5.72 1.38 -26.29
CA LEU A 256 5.16 0.22 -25.58
C LEU A 256 4.69 0.62 -24.17
N LEU A 257 5.48 1.43 -23.46
CA LEU A 257 5.08 1.98 -22.16
C LEU A 257 3.76 2.74 -22.27
N ARG A 258 3.63 3.60 -23.28
CA ARG A 258 2.40 4.37 -23.46
C ARG A 258 1.21 3.48 -23.79
N SER A 259 1.36 2.52 -24.70
CA SER A 259 0.32 1.53 -25.00
C SER A 259 -0.10 0.74 -23.76
N PHE A 260 0.85 0.37 -22.90
CA PHE A 260 0.57 -0.30 -21.64
C PHE A 260 -0.17 0.60 -20.65
N GLN A 261 0.21 1.88 -20.54
CA GLN A 261 -0.49 2.85 -19.70
C GLN A 261 -1.93 3.10 -20.19
N HIS A 262 -2.18 3.13 -21.51
CA HIS A 262 -3.55 3.15 -22.02
C HIS A 262 -4.34 1.90 -21.64
N LEU A 263 -3.71 0.71 -21.66
CA LEU A 263 -4.36 -0.52 -21.19
C LEU A 263 -4.75 -0.39 -19.71
N LEU A 264 -3.85 0.06 -18.85
CA LEU A 264 -4.12 0.29 -17.42
C LEU A 264 -5.29 1.26 -17.22
N LEU A 265 -5.27 2.41 -17.92
CA LEU A 265 -6.33 3.41 -17.83
C LEU A 265 -7.68 2.89 -18.35
N SER A 266 -7.67 2.04 -19.39
CA SER A 266 -8.89 1.45 -19.96
C SER A 266 -9.63 0.52 -19.00
N VAL A 267 -8.94 -0.04 -18.01
CA VAL A 267 -9.53 -0.86 -16.94
C VAL A 267 -9.68 -0.09 -15.62
N GLY A 268 -9.43 1.22 -15.64
CA GLY A 268 -9.66 2.11 -14.50
C GLY A 268 -8.50 2.22 -13.51
N VAL A 269 -7.30 1.71 -13.82
CA VAL A 269 -6.12 1.87 -12.95
C VAL A 269 -5.59 3.31 -13.07
N PRO A 270 -5.64 4.12 -12.00
CA PRO A 270 -5.08 5.47 -12.03
C PRO A 270 -3.55 5.43 -11.95
N LEU A 271 -2.90 6.38 -12.62
CA LEU A 271 -1.44 6.46 -12.76
C LEU A 271 -0.82 7.65 -12.02
N PHE A 272 -1.65 8.61 -11.62
CA PHE A 272 -1.32 9.83 -10.92
C PHE A 272 -2.40 10.15 -9.87
N TRP A 273 -1.99 10.71 -8.74
CA TRP A 273 -2.91 10.97 -7.63
C TRP A 273 -3.71 12.26 -7.83
N TRP A 274 -4.99 12.12 -8.19
CA TRP A 274 -5.96 13.21 -8.23
C TRP A 274 -7.03 12.99 -7.17
N THR A 275 -7.48 14.04 -6.48
CA THR A 275 -8.50 13.92 -5.41
C THR A 275 -9.94 14.00 -5.92
N ASP A 276 -10.14 14.43 -7.16
CA ASP A 276 -11.45 14.75 -7.74
C ASP A 276 -11.65 14.19 -9.16
N ILE A 277 -10.83 13.24 -9.58
CA ILE A 277 -10.95 12.56 -10.87
C ILE A 277 -11.32 11.10 -10.65
N THR A 278 -12.42 10.70 -11.26
CA THR A 278 -12.96 9.34 -11.24
C THR A 278 -13.00 8.73 -12.65
N ALA A 279 -13.16 7.42 -12.73
CA ALA A 279 -13.22 6.67 -13.99
C ALA A 279 -14.61 6.69 -14.67
N ASP A 280 -15.54 7.49 -14.15
CA ASP A 280 -16.90 7.69 -14.69
C ASP A 280 -16.93 8.42 -16.04
N ASN A 281 -15.90 9.24 -16.32
CA ASN A 281 -15.61 9.78 -17.64
C ASN A 281 -14.26 9.23 -18.15
N PRO A 282 -14.24 8.10 -18.88
CA PRO A 282 -13.00 7.42 -19.26
C PRO A 282 -12.03 8.26 -20.09
N GLN A 283 -12.54 9.13 -20.98
CA GLN A 283 -11.71 9.99 -21.82
C GLN A 283 -11.00 11.05 -20.98
N LEU A 284 -11.76 11.75 -20.12
CA LEU A 284 -11.19 12.75 -19.23
C LEU A 284 -10.24 12.11 -18.22
N PHE A 285 -10.65 10.99 -17.62
CA PHE A 285 -9.82 10.18 -16.71
C PHE A 285 -8.47 9.88 -17.35
N SER A 286 -8.47 9.29 -18.55
CA SER A 286 -7.23 8.94 -19.23
C SER A 286 -6.36 10.16 -19.53
N ALA A 287 -6.97 11.25 -20.01
CA ALA A 287 -6.24 12.45 -20.39
C ALA A 287 -5.53 13.11 -19.19
N VAL A 288 -6.23 13.33 -18.07
CA VAL A 288 -5.63 14.00 -16.91
C VAL A 288 -4.60 13.12 -16.20
N GLN A 289 -4.76 11.80 -16.25
CA GLN A 289 -3.77 10.85 -15.74
C GLN A 289 -2.47 10.92 -16.55
N LEU A 290 -2.57 10.94 -17.88
CA LEU A 290 -1.43 11.11 -18.78
C LEU A 290 -0.73 12.46 -18.59
N LEU A 291 -1.48 13.55 -18.47
CA LEU A 291 -0.87 14.87 -18.20
C LEU A 291 -0.14 14.92 -16.86
N GLY A 292 -0.70 14.26 -15.83
CA GLY A 292 -0.09 14.15 -14.49
C GLY A 292 1.25 13.41 -14.53
N ILE A 293 1.27 12.19 -15.06
CA ILE A 293 2.51 11.38 -15.07
C ILE A 293 3.62 11.98 -15.95
N ASN A 294 3.27 12.73 -16.99
CA ASN A 294 4.24 13.44 -17.82
C ASN A 294 4.68 14.80 -17.23
N GLY A 295 4.15 15.20 -16.07
CA GLY A 295 4.53 16.44 -15.39
C GLY A 295 4.03 17.71 -16.08
N ILE A 296 3.07 17.60 -17.00
CA ILE A 296 2.51 18.73 -17.75
C ILE A 296 1.54 19.52 -16.88
N MET A 297 0.77 18.82 -16.03
CA MET A 297 -0.11 19.46 -15.06
C MET A 297 0.05 18.79 -13.69
N SER A 298 0.19 19.61 -12.65
CA SER A 298 0.32 19.14 -11.25
C SER A 298 -0.94 19.38 -10.41
N GLY A 299 -1.90 20.13 -10.95
CA GLY A 299 -3.14 20.56 -10.28
C GLY A 299 -2.92 21.48 -9.09
N ASN A 300 -3.92 21.52 -8.22
CA ASN A 300 -3.99 22.46 -7.10
C ASN A 300 -3.24 21.93 -5.86
N PRO A 301 -2.98 22.78 -4.84
CA PRO A 301 -2.30 22.36 -3.61
C PRO A 301 -2.96 21.21 -2.84
N ASP A 302 -4.28 21.07 -2.94
CA ASP A 302 -5.08 19.97 -2.39
C ASP A 302 -5.10 18.71 -3.28
N MET A 303 -4.24 18.70 -4.30
CA MET A 303 -4.09 17.66 -5.32
C MET A 303 -5.30 17.48 -6.24
N SER A 304 -6.24 18.42 -6.27
CA SER A 304 -7.38 18.40 -7.20
C SER A 304 -7.00 18.88 -8.61
N TYR A 305 -7.73 18.37 -9.61
CA TYR A 305 -7.64 18.78 -11.01
C TYR A 305 -8.70 19.82 -11.40
N THR A 306 -9.84 19.87 -10.74
CA THR A 306 -10.95 20.80 -10.99
C THR A 306 -11.35 20.90 -12.48
N PRO A 307 -11.83 19.80 -13.10
CA PRO A 307 -11.98 19.71 -14.55
C PRO A 307 -12.95 20.75 -15.16
N ASN A 308 -13.89 21.27 -14.37
CA ASN A 308 -14.87 22.26 -14.82
C ASN A 308 -14.39 23.72 -14.65
N ALA A 309 -13.26 23.95 -13.98
CA ALA A 309 -12.70 25.30 -13.86
C ALA A 309 -12.20 25.79 -15.23
N ILE A 310 -12.30 27.10 -15.47
CA ILE A 310 -11.75 27.70 -16.69
C ILE A 310 -10.22 27.68 -16.63
N LEU A 311 -9.58 27.21 -17.71
CA LEU A 311 -8.13 27.24 -17.84
C LEU A 311 -7.68 28.69 -18.03
N THR A 312 -6.82 29.16 -17.13
CA THR A 312 -6.30 30.53 -17.12
C THR A 312 -5.11 30.69 -18.07
N ASP A 313 -4.81 31.93 -18.46
CA ASP A 313 -3.63 32.24 -19.29
C ASP A 313 -2.31 31.92 -18.58
N ASN A 314 -2.27 32.05 -17.25
CA ASN A 314 -1.11 31.64 -16.45
C ASN A 314 -0.91 30.13 -16.51
N GLU A 315 -1.98 29.33 -16.37
CA GLU A 315 -1.88 27.88 -16.52
C GLU A 315 -1.44 27.48 -17.95
N ARG A 316 -1.92 28.19 -19.00
CA ARG A 316 -1.43 27.97 -20.36
C ARG A 316 0.08 28.22 -20.47
N ALA A 317 0.57 29.31 -19.90
CA ALA A 317 2.00 29.64 -19.89
C ALA A 317 2.83 28.61 -19.09
N ASP A 318 2.32 28.13 -17.95
CA ASP A 318 2.96 27.08 -17.16
C ASP A 318 3.03 25.76 -17.95
N ILE A 319 1.96 25.42 -18.67
CA ILE A 319 1.91 24.24 -19.55
C ILE A 319 2.91 24.40 -20.71
N ASP A 320 2.94 25.53 -21.40
CA ASP A 320 3.90 25.83 -22.46
C ASP A 320 5.35 25.69 -21.98
N SER A 321 5.63 26.18 -20.76
CA SER A 321 6.93 26.01 -20.09
C SER A 321 7.25 24.54 -19.83
N SER A 322 6.28 23.77 -19.33
CA SER A 322 6.45 22.33 -19.04
C SER A 322 6.72 21.49 -20.29
N VAL A 323 6.13 21.84 -21.44
CA VAL A 323 6.36 21.17 -22.73
C VAL A 323 7.56 21.74 -23.49
N GLY A 324 8.15 22.84 -23.01
CA GLY A 324 9.34 23.47 -23.57
C GLY A 324 9.11 24.33 -24.82
N HIS A 325 7.86 24.64 -25.17
CA HIS A 325 7.51 25.51 -26.30
C HIS A 325 6.08 26.05 -26.18
N VAL A 326 5.79 27.14 -26.88
CA VAL A 326 4.43 27.73 -26.91
C VAL A 326 3.52 26.90 -27.80
N LEU A 327 2.41 26.42 -27.24
CA LEU A 327 1.40 25.67 -27.99
C LEU A 327 0.46 26.63 -28.75
N ASN A 328 -0.08 26.15 -29.87
CA ASN A 328 -1.08 26.89 -30.65
C ASN A 328 -2.46 26.78 -30.00
N TRP A 329 -2.62 27.40 -28.83
CA TRP A 329 -3.86 27.34 -28.06
C TRP A 329 -5.07 27.85 -28.84
N PRO A 330 -6.24 27.18 -28.73
CA PRO A 330 -7.48 27.70 -29.28
C PRO A 330 -7.84 29.06 -28.69
N ALA A 331 -8.37 29.94 -29.53
CA ALA A 331 -8.88 31.26 -29.11
C ALA A 331 -10.14 31.15 -28.24
N THR A 332 -10.81 30.00 -28.25
CA THR A 332 -11.99 29.74 -27.42
C THR A 332 -11.59 29.52 -25.96
N THR A 333 -12.42 30.03 -25.04
CA THR A 333 -12.33 29.68 -23.61
C THR A 333 -12.55 28.19 -23.43
N MET A 334 -11.70 27.55 -22.64
CA MET A 334 -11.76 26.11 -22.35
C MET A 334 -11.79 25.90 -20.85
N THR A 335 -12.55 24.90 -20.42
CA THR A 335 -12.35 24.31 -19.08
C THR A 335 -11.05 23.52 -19.05
N ARG A 336 -10.51 23.26 -17.86
CA ARG A 336 -9.32 22.41 -17.67
C ARG A 336 -9.54 21.02 -18.28
N GLY A 337 -10.72 20.43 -18.13
CA GLY A 337 -11.05 19.14 -18.72
C GLY A 337 -11.07 19.15 -20.25
N GLN A 338 -11.63 20.18 -20.88
CA GLN A 338 -11.56 20.35 -22.34
C GLN A 338 -10.11 20.53 -22.81
N ALA A 339 -9.31 21.31 -22.07
CA ALA A 339 -7.91 21.50 -22.37
C ALA A 339 -7.12 20.20 -22.23
N ALA A 340 -7.45 19.35 -21.25
CA ALA A 340 -6.80 18.05 -21.08
C ALA A 340 -6.92 17.18 -22.32
N LEU A 341 -8.14 17.04 -22.84
CA LEU A 341 -8.44 16.26 -24.05
C LEU A 341 -7.73 16.82 -25.28
N TRP A 342 -7.67 18.15 -25.39
CA TRP A 342 -6.96 18.81 -26.49
C TRP A 342 -5.45 18.58 -26.40
N LEU A 343 -4.86 18.76 -25.21
CA LEU A 343 -3.42 18.61 -24.97
C LEU A 343 -2.92 17.21 -25.30
N VAL A 344 -3.60 16.15 -24.83
CA VAL A 344 -3.15 14.78 -25.13
C VAL A 344 -3.14 14.48 -26.62
N ASN A 345 -4.10 15.04 -27.38
CA ASN A 345 -4.10 14.93 -28.84
C ASN A 345 -2.95 15.72 -29.48
N GLN A 346 -2.71 16.96 -29.04
CA GLN A 346 -1.60 17.77 -29.58
C GLN A 346 -0.22 17.18 -29.29
N LEU A 347 -0.07 16.55 -28.13
CA LEU A 347 1.20 16.00 -27.65
C LEU A 347 1.41 14.54 -28.03
N GLY A 348 0.43 13.89 -28.67
CA GLY A 348 0.49 12.47 -29.03
C GLY A 348 0.61 11.56 -27.81
N LEU A 349 -0.11 11.91 -26.73
CA LEU A 349 -0.07 11.21 -25.45
C LEU A 349 -1.12 10.11 -25.33
#